data_AF-A0A930SXW8-F1
#
_entry.id   AF-A0A930SXW8-F1
#
_cell.length_a   1.000
_cell.length_b   1.000
_cell.length_c   1.000
_cell.angle_alpha   90.00
_cell.angle_beta   90.00
_cell.angle_gamma   90.00
#
_symmetry.space_group_name_H-M   'P 1'
#
loop_
_entity.id
_entity.type
_entity.pdbx_description
1 polymer ?
#
loop_
_entity_poly.entity_id
_entity_poly.type
_entity_poly.pdbx_seq_one_letter_code
_entity_poly.pdbx_strand_id
1 'polypeptide(L)'
;MNETLTAQNLIEAELALDSLKERVGQSDFRRERQKTEALLKQLKLDAEDLNRYLEKLENLQSEQFAQFQNSSAQVRTELEAHLAEMPPLLELSPDALNQWEQAQAQLQKAQDQLETIRQHLDFQGRQMLKSDLDACWEQFKDYRKQLRQLRNSLFQQVDSTAQQLLQEAEAAVNEETKLRLARETFQTCQKQVNQLPLRREQRQQYHQRFDGLWKQLQQRSQQHRAERQQRQAEGLRRLEEALQRVESFIQRVEPELELQEQQLQEAHWHEAGSLEKQVQRNRDALEDAQRRRREIQAKLDDARQRSSR
;
A
#
# COMPACT_ATOMS: atom_id res chain seq x y z
N MET A 1 -63.72 -15.67 -67.33
CA MET A 1 -62.44 -16.31 -66.95
C MET A 1 -61.42 -15.32 -66.41
N ASN A 2 -61.35 -14.06 -66.87
CA ASN A 2 -60.43 -13.07 -66.29
C ASN A 2 -60.83 -12.61 -64.88
N GLU A 3 -62.14 -12.46 -64.60
CA GLU A 3 -62.63 -12.00 -63.28
C GLU A 3 -62.37 -13.00 -62.14
N THR A 4 -62.35 -14.30 -62.44
CA THR A 4 -62.05 -15.34 -61.44
C THR A 4 -60.56 -15.37 -61.11
N LEU A 5 -59.70 -15.07 -62.09
CA LEU A 5 -58.24 -14.99 -61.90
C LEU A 5 -57.85 -13.73 -61.12
N THR A 6 -58.51 -12.59 -61.37
CA THR A 6 -58.26 -11.36 -60.60
C THR A 6 -58.70 -11.51 -59.15
N ALA A 7 -59.88 -12.10 -58.89
CA ALA A 7 -60.34 -12.39 -57.53
C ALA A 7 -59.41 -13.35 -56.77
N GLN A 8 -58.87 -14.38 -57.43
CA GLN A 8 -57.89 -15.29 -56.84
C GLN A 8 -56.58 -14.57 -56.50
N ASN A 9 -56.06 -13.71 -57.38
CA ASN A 9 -54.84 -12.95 -57.13
C ASN A 9 -55.00 -11.98 -55.94
N LEU A 10 -56.18 -11.37 -55.77
CA LEU A 10 -56.46 -10.49 -54.62
C LEU A 10 -56.46 -11.27 -53.29
N ILE A 11 -57.07 -12.45 -53.27
CA ILE A 11 -57.07 -13.32 -52.08
C ILE A 11 -55.63 -13.76 -51.75
N GLU A 12 -54.84 -14.13 -52.75
CA GLU A 12 -53.44 -14.53 -52.55
C GLU A 12 -52.57 -13.38 -52.03
N ALA A 13 -52.75 -12.17 -52.57
CA ALA A 13 -52.09 -10.95 -52.08
C ALA A 13 -52.42 -10.65 -50.62
N GLU A 14 -53.69 -10.80 -50.23
CA GLU A 14 -54.15 -10.58 -48.86
C GLU A 14 -53.59 -11.65 -47.91
N LEU A 15 -53.67 -12.92 -48.27
CA LEU A 15 -53.09 -14.02 -47.48
C LEU A 15 -51.58 -13.87 -47.27
N ALA A 16 -50.85 -13.43 -48.30
CA ALA A 16 -49.41 -13.20 -48.22
C ALA A 16 -49.05 -12.05 -47.26
N LEU A 17 -49.87 -11.00 -47.22
CA LEU A 17 -49.70 -9.89 -46.27
C LEU A 17 -50.12 -10.25 -44.85
N ASP A 18 -51.20 -11.02 -44.69
CA ASP A 18 -51.63 -11.52 -43.37
C ASP A 18 -50.55 -12.44 -42.76
N SER A 19 -49.97 -13.34 -43.57
CA SER A 19 -48.85 -14.17 -43.14
C SER A 19 -47.60 -13.34 -42.80
N LEU A 20 -47.33 -12.27 -43.56
CA LEU A 20 -46.22 -11.35 -43.25
C LEU A 20 -46.48 -10.57 -41.95
N LYS A 21 -47.73 -10.17 -41.70
CA LYS A 21 -48.15 -9.46 -40.49
C LYS A 21 -47.91 -10.29 -39.23
N GLU A 22 -48.20 -11.59 -39.26
CA GLU A 22 -47.90 -12.52 -38.16
C GLU A 22 -46.40 -12.65 -37.87
N ARG A 23 -45.55 -12.29 -38.83
CA ARG A 23 -44.08 -12.33 -38.71
C ARG A 23 -43.46 -10.98 -38.33
N VAL A 24 -44.25 -9.92 -38.15
CA VAL A 24 -43.71 -8.63 -37.68
C VAL A 24 -43.00 -8.86 -36.34
N GLY A 25 -41.74 -8.42 -36.26
CA GLY A 25 -40.86 -8.64 -35.10
C GLY A 25 -39.98 -9.90 -35.16
N GLN A 26 -40.17 -10.79 -36.14
CA GLN A 26 -39.33 -11.98 -36.30
C GLN A 26 -38.05 -11.67 -37.12
N SER A 27 -36.99 -12.45 -36.87
CA SER A 27 -35.66 -12.24 -37.50
C SER A 27 -35.63 -12.42 -39.02
N ASP A 28 -36.58 -13.18 -39.57
CA ASP A 28 -36.74 -13.49 -40.99
C ASP A 28 -37.70 -12.55 -41.73
N PHE A 29 -38.37 -11.62 -41.02
CA PHE A 29 -39.36 -10.71 -41.59
C PHE A 29 -38.87 -9.97 -42.84
N ARG A 30 -37.61 -9.49 -42.84
CA ARG A 30 -37.04 -8.78 -44.00
C ARG A 30 -37.00 -9.66 -45.25
N ARG A 31 -36.68 -10.95 -45.08
CA ARG A 31 -36.62 -11.92 -46.18
C ARG A 31 -38.02 -12.25 -46.67
N GLU A 32 -38.96 -12.50 -45.74
CA GLU A 32 -40.35 -12.78 -46.10
C GLU A 32 -41.02 -11.58 -46.76
N ARG A 33 -40.74 -10.36 -46.29
CA ARG A 33 -41.18 -9.12 -46.95
C ARG A 33 -40.72 -9.03 -48.40
N GLN A 34 -39.44 -9.31 -48.68
CA GLN A 34 -38.91 -9.28 -50.06
C GLN A 34 -39.60 -10.32 -50.95
N LYS A 35 -39.93 -11.49 -50.39
CA LYS A 35 -40.70 -12.51 -51.11
C LYS A 35 -42.13 -12.03 -51.37
N THR A 36 -42.80 -11.47 -50.38
CA THR A 36 -44.16 -10.91 -50.50
C THR A 36 -44.18 -9.77 -51.52
N GLU A 37 -43.19 -8.87 -51.50
CA GLU A 37 -43.07 -7.78 -52.47
C GLU A 37 -42.87 -8.31 -53.90
N ALA A 38 -42.01 -9.32 -54.08
CA ALA A 38 -41.81 -9.96 -55.38
C ALA A 38 -43.08 -10.68 -55.87
N LEU A 39 -43.81 -11.35 -54.97
CA LEU A 39 -45.09 -12.01 -55.26
C LEU A 39 -46.15 -10.99 -55.69
N LEU A 40 -46.32 -9.89 -54.95
CA LEU A 40 -47.26 -8.82 -55.30
C LEU A 40 -46.99 -8.23 -56.69
N LYS A 41 -45.72 -8.08 -57.08
CA LYS A 41 -45.32 -7.62 -58.43
C LYS A 41 -45.56 -8.65 -59.55
N GLN A 42 -45.63 -9.94 -59.21
CA GLN A 42 -45.90 -11.02 -60.15
C GLN A 42 -47.39 -11.30 -60.33
N LEU A 43 -48.18 -11.04 -59.29
CA LEU A 43 -49.64 -11.08 -59.37
C LEU A 43 -50.10 -10.00 -60.37
N LYS A 44 -50.94 -10.40 -61.32
CA LYS A 44 -51.50 -9.51 -62.35
C LYS A 44 -52.63 -8.65 -61.76
N LEU A 45 -52.31 -7.89 -60.72
CA LEU A 45 -53.19 -6.93 -60.08
C LEU A 45 -53.30 -5.68 -60.97
N ASP A 46 -54.41 -4.95 -60.85
CA ASP A 46 -54.47 -3.62 -61.43
C ASP A 46 -53.60 -2.63 -60.64
N ALA A 47 -53.39 -1.44 -61.19
CA ALA A 47 -52.49 -0.46 -60.59
C ALA A 47 -53.00 0.07 -59.24
N GLU A 48 -54.32 0.14 -59.04
CA GLU A 48 -54.93 0.65 -57.80
C GLU A 48 -54.74 -0.36 -56.67
N ASP A 49 -55.07 -1.62 -56.91
CA ASP A 49 -54.92 -2.70 -55.94
C ASP A 49 -53.44 -2.95 -55.61
N LEU A 50 -52.55 -2.96 -56.61
CA LEU A 50 -51.11 -3.10 -56.38
C LEU A 50 -50.59 -2.00 -55.45
N ASN A 51 -50.95 -0.74 -55.71
CA ASN A 51 -50.53 0.40 -54.87
C ASN A 51 -51.06 0.26 -53.44
N ARG A 52 -52.32 -0.16 -53.28
CA ARG A 52 -52.92 -0.40 -51.97
C ARG A 52 -52.17 -1.47 -51.17
N TYR A 53 -51.75 -2.56 -51.81
CA TYR A 53 -50.98 -3.62 -51.14
C TYR A 53 -49.54 -3.22 -50.85
N LEU A 54 -48.91 -2.40 -51.72
CA LEU A 54 -47.59 -1.82 -51.45
C LEU A 54 -47.63 -0.86 -50.25
N GLU A 55 -48.67 -0.04 -50.14
CA GLU A 55 -48.90 0.83 -48.97
C GLU A 55 -49.08 0.01 -47.68
N LYS A 56 -49.86 -1.08 -47.72
CA LYS A 56 -49.95 -2.03 -46.59
C LYS A 56 -48.59 -2.60 -46.20
N LEU A 57 -47.75 -2.94 -47.18
CA LEU A 57 -46.41 -3.49 -46.96
C LEU A 57 -45.46 -2.45 -46.33
N GLU A 58 -45.56 -1.18 -46.74
CA GLU A 58 -44.84 -0.06 -46.14
C GLU A 58 -45.31 0.23 -44.70
N ASN A 59 -46.61 0.11 -44.43
CA ASN A 59 -47.15 0.21 -43.08
C ASN A 59 -46.60 -0.90 -42.17
N LEU A 60 -46.57 -2.16 -42.63
CA LEU A 60 -45.98 -3.27 -41.87
C LEU A 60 -44.47 -3.07 -41.63
N GLN A 61 -43.74 -2.48 -42.58
CA GLN A 61 -42.34 -2.11 -42.36
C GLN A 61 -42.22 -1.04 -41.27
N SER A 62 -43.07 -0.02 -41.30
CA SER A 62 -43.08 1.05 -40.32
C SER A 62 -43.42 0.54 -38.92
N GLU A 63 -44.39 -0.38 -38.82
CA GLU A 63 -44.73 -1.11 -37.59
C GLU A 63 -43.55 -1.92 -37.06
N GLN A 64 -42.87 -2.70 -37.92
CA GLN A 64 -41.68 -3.46 -37.52
C GLN A 64 -40.58 -2.54 -36.99
N PHE A 65 -40.34 -1.42 -37.66
CA PHE A 65 -39.33 -0.46 -37.25
C PHE A 65 -39.69 0.20 -35.91
N ALA A 66 -40.95 0.58 -35.71
CA ALA A 66 -41.44 1.12 -34.44
C ALA A 66 -41.31 0.09 -33.29
N GLN A 67 -41.63 -1.18 -33.54
CA GLN A 67 -41.41 -2.25 -32.57
C GLN A 67 -39.92 -2.39 -32.22
N PHE A 68 -39.04 -2.37 -33.21
CA PHE A 68 -37.60 -2.44 -32.98
C PHE A 68 -37.08 -1.24 -32.18
N GLN A 69 -37.55 -0.02 -32.48
CA GLN A 69 -37.23 1.17 -31.69
C GLN A 69 -37.68 1.04 -30.24
N ASN A 70 -38.89 0.53 -30.01
CA ASN A 70 -39.42 0.31 -28.66
C ASN A 70 -38.59 -0.74 -27.89
N SER A 71 -38.23 -1.85 -28.54
CA SER A 71 -37.32 -2.85 -27.94
C SER A 71 -35.94 -2.26 -27.65
N SER A 72 -35.36 -1.48 -28.57
CA SER A 72 -34.09 -0.78 -28.35
C SER A 72 -34.16 0.15 -27.13
N ALA A 73 -35.24 0.93 -27.00
CA ALA A 73 -35.46 1.82 -25.87
C ALA A 73 -35.64 1.06 -24.54
N GLN A 74 -36.33 -0.08 -24.55
CA GLN A 74 -36.48 -0.93 -23.36
C GLN A 74 -35.12 -1.47 -22.89
N VAL A 75 -34.36 -2.10 -23.79
CA VAL A 75 -33.02 -2.63 -23.48
C VAL A 75 -32.09 -1.52 -23.00
N ARG A 76 -32.13 -0.35 -23.63
CA ARG A 76 -31.38 0.81 -23.19
C ARG A 76 -31.76 1.24 -21.76
N THR A 77 -33.05 1.27 -21.44
CA THR A 77 -33.53 1.64 -20.10
C THR A 77 -33.08 0.62 -19.05
N GLU A 78 -33.10 -0.67 -19.38
CA GLU A 78 -32.56 -1.74 -18.51
C GLU A 78 -31.05 -1.57 -18.29
N LEU A 79 -30.29 -1.26 -19.34
CA LEU A 79 -28.85 -0.98 -19.24
C LEU A 79 -28.56 0.26 -18.40
N GLU A 80 -29.32 1.34 -18.60
CA GLU A 80 -29.21 2.56 -17.79
C GLU A 80 -29.53 2.27 -16.31
N ALA A 81 -30.51 1.41 -16.02
CA ALA A 81 -30.80 0.96 -14.66
C ALA A 81 -29.65 0.12 -14.07
N HIS A 82 -29.09 -0.83 -14.81
CA HIS A 82 -27.93 -1.60 -14.36
C HIS A 82 -26.69 -0.73 -14.13
N LEU A 83 -26.49 0.31 -14.94
CA LEU A 83 -25.44 1.30 -14.74
C LEU A 83 -25.70 2.16 -13.50
N ALA A 84 -26.95 2.55 -13.24
CA ALA A 84 -27.34 3.30 -12.05
C ALA A 84 -27.20 2.49 -10.75
N GLU A 85 -27.34 1.16 -10.83
CA GLU A 85 -27.09 0.23 -9.71
C GLU A 85 -25.60 0.00 -9.42
N MET A 86 -24.69 0.52 -10.26
CA MET A 86 -23.27 0.46 -9.95
C MET A 86 -23.00 1.18 -8.63
N PRO A 87 -22.25 0.56 -7.69
CA PRO A 87 -21.87 1.24 -6.47
C PRO A 87 -21.13 2.51 -6.89
N PRO A 88 -21.40 3.64 -6.23
CA PRO A 88 -20.68 4.87 -6.50
C PRO A 88 -19.19 4.51 -6.41
N LEU A 89 -18.49 4.70 -7.52
CA LEU A 89 -17.05 4.56 -7.57
C LEU A 89 -16.53 5.63 -6.61
N LEU A 90 -16.19 5.21 -5.38
CA LEU A 90 -15.75 6.13 -4.35
C LEU A 90 -14.66 7.03 -4.92
N GLU A 91 -14.88 8.34 -4.83
CA GLU A 91 -13.75 9.24 -4.72
C GLU A 91 -12.92 8.69 -3.56
N LEU A 92 -11.70 8.27 -3.87
CA LEU A 92 -10.83 7.61 -2.92
C LEU A 92 -10.63 8.53 -1.73
N SER A 93 -11.38 8.27 -0.67
CA SER A 93 -11.18 8.94 0.61
C SER A 93 -9.71 8.75 0.98
N PRO A 94 -9.02 9.77 1.50
CA PRO A 94 -7.66 9.62 1.99
C PRO A 94 -7.52 8.49 3.03
N ASP A 95 -8.63 8.08 3.66
CA ASP A 95 -8.69 6.94 4.59
C ASP A 95 -8.92 5.57 3.93
N ALA A 96 -8.90 5.48 2.60
CA ALA A 96 -9.17 4.22 1.88
C ALA A 96 -8.20 3.08 2.26
N LEU A 97 -7.00 3.41 2.74
CA LEU A 97 -6.05 2.42 3.28
C LEU A 97 -6.54 1.78 4.58
N ASN A 98 -7.18 2.56 5.46
CA ASN A 98 -7.75 2.06 6.71
C ASN A 98 -8.99 1.19 6.47
N GLN A 99 -9.65 1.38 5.31
CA GLN A 99 -10.83 0.63 4.89
C GLN A 99 -10.53 -0.26 3.67
N TRP A 100 -9.31 -0.79 3.55
CA TRP A 100 -8.88 -1.54 2.37
C TRP A 100 -9.82 -2.68 2.00
N GLU A 101 -10.28 -3.46 2.97
CA GLU A 101 -11.19 -4.59 2.72
C GLU A 101 -12.52 -4.14 2.11
N GLN A 102 -13.05 -3.00 2.59
CA GLN A 102 -14.28 -2.40 2.05
C GLN A 102 -14.06 -1.87 0.63
N ALA A 103 -12.95 -1.17 0.41
CA ALA A 103 -12.57 -0.66 -0.91
C ALA A 103 -12.39 -1.81 -1.93
N GLN A 104 -11.73 -2.90 -1.52
CA GLN A 104 -11.55 -4.08 -2.36
C GLN A 104 -12.88 -4.79 -2.65
N ALA A 105 -13.76 -4.93 -1.66
CA ALA A 105 -15.09 -5.52 -1.86
C ALA A 105 -15.95 -4.69 -2.82
N GLN A 106 -15.87 -3.36 -2.76
CA GLN A 106 -16.58 -2.47 -3.68
C GLN A 106 -16.00 -2.54 -5.09
N LEU A 107 -14.68 -2.58 -5.25
CA LEU A 107 -14.05 -2.79 -6.55
C LEU A 107 -14.45 -4.13 -7.17
N GLN A 108 -14.52 -5.20 -6.36
CA GLN A 108 -14.98 -6.51 -6.82
C GLN A 108 -16.44 -6.46 -7.24
N LYS A 109 -17.32 -5.85 -6.42
CA LYS A 109 -18.74 -5.69 -6.76
C LYS A 109 -18.94 -4.90 -8.06
N ALA A 110 -18.18 -3.82 -8.26
CA ALA A 110 -18.20 -3.03 -9.48
C ALA A 110 -17.70 -3.84 -10.69
N GLN A 111 -16.69 -4.69 -10.50
CA GLN A 111 -16.19 -5.59 -11.55
C GLN A 111 -17.24 -6.64 -11.94
N ASP A 112 -17.90 -7.28 -10.95
CA ASP A 112 -18.92 -8.29 -11.18
C ASP A 112 -20.12 -7.70 -11.92
N GLN A 113 -20.55 -6.48 -11.56
CA GLN A 113 -21.61 -5.77 -12.28
C GLN A 113 -21.21 -5.36 -13.70
N LEU A 114 -19.97 -4.94 -13.94
CA LEU A 114 -19.49 -4.72 -15.30
C LEU A 114 -19.54 -6.01 -16.13
N GLU A 115 -19.26 -7.15 -15.53
CA GLU A 115 -19.39 -8.44 -16.21
C GLU A 115 -20.84 -8.77 -16.55
N THR A 116 -21.79 -8.48 -15.64
CA THR A 116 -23.24 -8.57 -15.92
C THR A 116 -23.66 -7.66 -17.07
N ILE A 117 -23.26 -6.38 -17.07
CA ILE A 117 -23.57 -5.42 -18.13
C ILE A 117 -23.00 -5.90 -19.48
N ARG A 118 -21.77 -6.41 -19.48
CA ARG A 118 -21.16 -6.98 -20.69
C ARG A 118 -21.97 -8.15 -21.24
N GLN A 119 -22.38 -9.08 -20.38
CA GLN A 119 -23.24 -10.20 -20.80
C GLN A 119 -24.55 -9.68 -21.40
N HIS A 120 -25.18 -8.70 -20.75
CA HIS A 120 -26.41 -8.09 -21.24
C HIS A 120 -26.23 -7.45 -22.63
N LEU A 121 -25.15 -6.71 -22.84
CA LEU A 121 -24.79 -6.14 -24.14
C LEU A 121 -24.54 -7.21 -25.22
N ASP A 122 -23.85 -8.30 -24.85
CA ASP A 122 -23.56 -9.40 -25.78
C ASP A 122 -24.83 -10.16 -26.20
N PHE A 123 -25.80 -10.35 -25.28
CA PHE A 123 -27.04 -11.08 -25.53
C PHE A 123 -28.14 -10.20 -26.13
N GLN A 124 -28.46 -9.08 -25.50
CA GLN A 124 -29.58 -8.21 -25.88
C GLN A 124 -29.19 -7.12 -26.86
N GLY A 125 -27.90 -6.84 -27.07
CA GLY A 125 -27.45 -5.79 -27.99
C GLY A 125 -27.90 -5.99 -29.44
N ARG A 126 -28.28 -7.23 -29.83
CA ARG A 126 -28.86 -7.52 -31.16
C ARG A 126 -30.25 -6.92 -31.36
N GLN A 127 -30.96 -6.59 -30.28
CA GLN A 127 -32.29 -5.98 -30.29
C GLN A 127 -32.22 -4.45 -30.29
N MET A 128 -31.01 -3.88 -30.21
CA MET A 128 -30.79 -2.44 -30.16
C MET A 128 -30.44 -1.86 -31.53
N LEU A 129 -30.81 -0.60 -31.74
CA LEU A 129 -30.26 0.21 -32.81
C LEU A 129 -28.74 0.26 -32.67
N LYS A 130 -28.04 0.21 -33.80
CA LYS A 130 -26.58 0.26 -33.83
C LYS A 130 -26.02 1.49 -33.08
N SER A 131 -26.65 2.66 -33.25
CA SER A 131 -26.25 3.89 -32.55
C SER A 131 -26.36 3.78 -31.04
N ASP A 132 -27.42 3.14 -30.53
CA ASP A 132 -27.64 2.97 -29.10
C ASP A 132 -26.66 1.93 -28.53
N LEU A 133 -26.45 0.84 -29.27
CA LEU A 133 -25.47 -0.19 -28.92
C LEU A 133 -24.06 0.39 -28.83
N ASP A 134 -23.64 1.16 -29.84
CA ASP A 134 -22.32 1.81 -29.85
C ASP A 134 -22.19 2.77 -28.66
N ALA A 135 -23.22 3.55 -28.34
CA ALA A 135 -23.22 4.45 -27.18
C ALA A 135 -23.10 3.70 -25.84
N CYS A 136 -23.83 2.60 -25.65
CA CYS A 136 -23.74 1.78 -24.45
C CYS A 136 -22.35 1.11 -24.31
N TRP A 137 -21.75 0.67 -25.41
CA TRP A 137 -20.37 0.13 -25.40
C TRP A 137 -19.34 1.19 -25.03
N GLU A 138 -19.48 2.43 -25.49
CA GLU A 138 -18.58 3.53 -25.08
C GLU A 138 -18.72 3.83 -23.58
N GLN A 139 -19.94 3.93 -23.05
CA GLN A 139 -20.16 4.09 -21.62
C GLN A 139 -19.53 2.95 -20.81
N PHE A 140 -19.73 1.70 -21.24
CA PHE A 140 -19.11 0.53 -20.63
C PHE A 140 -17.56 0.62 -20.61
N LYS A 141 -16.95 1.05 -21.73
CA LYS A 141 -15.49 1.23 -21.81
C LYS A 141 -15.00 2.32 -20.86
N ASP A 142 -15.74 3.42 -20.75
CA ASP A 142 -15.39 4.52 -19.85
C ASP A 142 -15.44 4.08 -18.38
N TYR A 143 -16.50 3.39 -17.96
CA TYR A 143 -16.57 2.83 -16.61
C TYR A 143 -15.44 1.84 -16.32
N ARG A 144 -15.13 0.94 -17.27
CA ARG A 144 -14.01 0.00 -17.14
C ARG A 144 -12.67 0.73 -16.99
N LYS A 145 -12.47 1.82 -17.73
CA LYS A 145 -11.28 2.66 -17.65
C LYS A 145 -11.18 3.35 -16.30
N GLN A 146 -12.28 3.94 -15.80
CA GLN A 146 -12.35 4.56 -14.48
C GLN A 146 -12.03 3.55 -13.36
N LEU A 147 -12.65 2.36 -13.39
CA LEU A 147 -12.38 1.29 -12.41
C LEU A 147 -10.90 0.88 -12.41
N ARG A 148 -10.28 0.77 -13.59
CA ARG A 148 -8.84 0.48 -13.72
C ARG A 148 -7.98 1.60 -13.15
N GLN A 149 -8.34 2.86 -13.39
CA GLN A 149 -7.62 4.02 -12.85
C GLN A 149 -7.71 4.05 -11.32
N LEU A 150 -8.90 3.86 -10.74
CA LEU A 150 -9.11 3.81 -9.29
C LEU A 150 -8.34 2.67 -8.63
N ARG A 151 -8.36 1.48 -9.24
CA ARG A 151 -7.58 0.34 -8.76
C ARG A 151 -6.08 0.68 -8.77
N ASN A 152 -5.58 1.29 -9.84
CA ASN A 152 -4.17 1.67 -9.94
C ASN A 152 -3.77 2.73 -8.92
N SER A 153 -4.60 3.76 -8.71
CA SER A 153 -4.31 4.81 -7.72
C SER A 153 -4.32 4.27 -6.30
N LEU A 154 -5.22 3.34 -5.97
CA LEU A 154 -5.19 2.62 -4.69
C LEU A 154 -3.88 1.87 -4.46
N PHE A 155 -3.43 1.09 -5.45
CA PHE A 155 -2.16 0.37 -5.33
C PHE A 155 -0.96 1.32 -5.27
N GLN A 156 -1.00 2.46 -5.97
CA GLN A 156 0.02 3.49 -5.88
C GLN A 156 0.06 4.13 -4.49
N GLN A 157 -1.10 4.40 -3.87
CA GLN A 157 -1.18 4.90 -2.50
C GLN A 157 -0.56 3.91 -1.52
N VAL A 158 -0.94 2.62 -1.59
CA VAL A 158 -0.36 1.56 -0.76
C VAL A 158 1.16 1.51 -0.90
N ASP A 159 1.67 1.54 -2.14
CA ASP A 159 3.11 1.50 -2.39
C ASP A 159 3.82 2.77 -1.87
N SER A 160 3.23 3.95 -2.08
CA SER A 160 3.79 5.21 -1.57
C SER A 160 3.88 5.25 -0.05
N THR A 161 2.86 4.75 0.66
CA THR A 161 2.88 4.63 2.12
C THR A 161 3.93 3.62 2.58
N ALA A 162 4.07 2.48 1.88
CA ALA A 162 5.11 1.51 2.20
C ALA A 162 6.53 2.08 2.01
N GLN A 163 6.74 2.88 0.96
CA GLN A 163 8.01 3.57 0.71
C GLN A 163 8.31 4.62 1.78
N GLN A 164 7.31 5.40 2.21
CA GLN A 164 7.47 6.37 3.31
C GLN A 164 7.87 5.68 4.61
N LEU A 165 7.18 4.61 5.00
CA LEU A 165 7.51 3.84 6.20
C LEU A 165 8.91 3.22 6.13
N LEU A 166 9.35 2.79 4.94
CA LEU A 166 10.71 2.31 4.75
C LEU A 166 11.72 3.46 4.92
N GLN A 167 11.48 4.62 4.33
CA GLN A 167 12.37 5.79 4.46
C GLN A 167 12.46 6.27 5.91
N GLU A 168 11.35 6.27 6.65
CA GLU A 168 11.33 6.57 8.09
C GLU A 168 12.16 5.56 8.89
N ALA A 169 12.06 4.27 8.56
CA ALA A 169 12.89 3.23 9.17
C ALA A 169 14.38 3.39 8.83
N GLU A 170 14.70 3.75 7.58
CA GLU A 170 16.07 4.02 7.13
C GLU A 170 16.67 5.22 7.88
N ALA A 171 15.92 6.33 7.97
CA ALA A 171 16.34 7.52 8.70
C ALA A 171 16.55 7.19 10.19
N ALA A 172 15.64 6.43 10.81
CA ALA A 172 15.78 6.00 12.19
C ALA A 172 17.01 5.10 12.42
N VAL A 173 17.38 4.25 11.46
CA VAL A 173 18.55 3.36 11.59
C VAL A 173 19.86 4.11 11.36
N ASN A 174 19.88 5.11 10.49
CA ASN A 174 21.11 5.81 10.08
C ASN A 174 21.39 7.08 10.91
N GLU A 175 20.37 7.89 11.17
CA GLU A 175 20.53 9.24 11.74
C GLU A 175 20.32 9.26 13.25
N GLU A 176 19.45 8.40 13.78
CA GLU A 176 19.12 8.42 15.21
C GLU A 176 20.35 8.03 16.06
N THR A 177 20.63 8.87 17.05
CA THR A 177 21.76 8.65 17.95
C THR A 177 21.44 7.62 19.03
N LYS A 178 20.16 7.54 19.45
CA LYS A 178 19.71 6.61 20.47
C LYS A 178 19.23 5.30 19.86
N LEU A 179 20.06 4.25 19.96
CA LEU A 179 19.75 2.90 19.46
C LEU A 179 18.38 2.36 19.90
N ARG A 180 17.91 2.73 21.09
CA ARG A 180 16.60 2.30 21.60
C ARG A 180 15.47 2.88 20.74
N LEU A 181 15.50 4.19 20.47
CA LEU A 181 14.49 4.86 19.65
C LEU A 181 14.54 4.33 18.21
N ALA A 182 15.75 4.19 17.65
CA ALA A 182 15.94 3.59 16.32
C ALA A 182 15.25 2.23 16.19
N ARG A 183 15.39 1.37 17.21
CA ARG A 183 14.76 0.04 17.24
C ARG A 183 13.24 0.09 17.37
N GLU A 184 12.73 0.97 18.24
CA GLU A 184 11.28 1.14 18.45
C GLU A 184 10.60 1.67 17.18
N THR A 185 11.20 2.66 16.51
CA THR A 185 10.73 3.19 15.22
C THR A 185 10.79 2.12 14.14
N PHE A 186 11.93 1.44 13.98
CA PHE A 186 12.08 0.33 13.02
C PHE A 186 10.98 -0.73 13.19
N GLN A 187 10.72 -1.17 14.43
CA GLN A 187 9.69 -2.18 14.71
C GLN A 187 8.28 -1.67 14.41
N THR A 188 8.00 -0.39 14.68
CA THR A 188 6.71 0.23 14.38
C THR A 188 6.48 0.29 12.87
N CYS A 189 7.45 0.81 12.11
CA CYS A 189 7.38 0.88 10.65
C CYS A 189 7.25 -0.52 10.03
N GLN A 190 8.03 -1.51 10.50
CA GLN A 190 7.93 -2.89 10.02
C GLN A 190 6.54 -3.50 10.26
N LYS A 191 5.94 -3.26 11.44
CA LYS A 191 4.58 -3.73 11.74
C LYS A 191 3.55 -3.07 10.82
N GLN A 192 3.66 -1.76 10.61
CA GLN A 192 2.75 -1.03 9.74
C GLN A 192 2.86 -1.51 8.28
N VAL A 193 4.07 -1.68 7.75
CA VAL A 193 4.28 -2.24 6.39
C VAL A 193 3.70 -3.65 6.25
N ASN A 194 3.84 -4.50 7.28
CA ASN A 194 3.27 -5.86 7.25
C ASN A 194 1.73 -5.87 7.26
N GLN A 195 1.09 -4.82 7.81
CA GLN A 195 -0.36 -4.64 7.78
C GLN A 195 -0.86 -4.13 6.43
N LEU A 196 0.01 -3.58 5.58
CA LEU A 196 -0.39 -3.09 4.28
C LEU A 196 -0.75 -4.23 3.30
N PRO A 197 -1.74 -4.01 2.43
CA PRO A 197 -2.21 -4.98 1.43
C PRO A 197 -1.28 -5.04 0.20
N LEU A 198 0.01 -5.25 0.44
CA LEU A 198 1.04 -5.35 -0.58
C LEU A 198 0.96 -6.68 -1.34
N ARG A 199 1.34 -6.67 -2.63
CA ARG A 199 1.48 -7.90 -3.41
C ARG A 199 2.61 -8.76 -2.86
N ARG A 200 2.55 -10.07 -3.11
CA ARG A 200 3.57 -11.03 -2.64
C ARG A 200 5.00 -10.61 -3.03
N GLU A 201 5.20 -10.19 -4.27
CA GLU A 201 6.51 -9.74 -4.78
C GLU A 201 6.99 -8.48 -4.05
N GLN A 202 6.11 -7.49 -3.85
CA GLN A 202 6.42 -6.26 -3.10
C GLN A 202 6.75 -6.58 -1.64
N ARG A 203 5.97 -7.44 -0.98
CA ARG A 203 6.27 -7.88 0.39
C ARG A 203 7.66 -8.47 0.50
N GLN A 204 8.04 -9.36 -0.43
CA GLN A 204 9.36 -9.95 -0.44
C GLN A 204 10.46 -8.89 -0.61
N GLN A 205 10.27 -7.91 -1.49
CA GLN A 205 11.21 -6.80 -1.66
C GLN A 205 11.37 -5.97 -0.38
N TYR A 206 10.26 -5.57 0.26
CA TYR A 206 10.31 -4.82 1.52
C TYR A 206 10.93 -5.66 2.64
N HIS A 207 10.58 -6.94 2.77
CA HIS A 207 11.22 -7.83 3.75
C HIS A 207 12.74 -7.87 3.61
N GLN A 208 13.26 -8.03 2.39
CA GLN A 208 14.70 -8.04 2.16
C GLN A 208 15.37 -6.71 2.55
N ARG A 209 14.71 -5.58 2.30
CA ARG A 209 15.21 -4.26 2.72
C ARG A 209 15.21 -4.10 4.23
N PHE A 210 14.11 -4.44 4.90
CA PHE A 210 14.01 -4.43 6.36
C PHE A 210 15.02 -5.38 7.02
N ASP A 211 15.29 -6.55 6.44
CA ASP A 211 16.33 -7.46 6.91
C ASP A 211 17.74 -6.84 6.81
N GLY A 212 18.00 -6.08 5.74
CA GLY A 212 19.22 -5.29 5.59
C GLY A 212 19.39 -4.25 6.70
N LEU A 213 18.34 -3.47 6.95
CA LEU A 213 18.31 -2.47 8.03
C LEU A 213 18.46 -3.09 9.41
N TRP A 214 17.84 -4.25 9.64
CA TRP A 214 17.98 -4.98 10.90
C TRP A 214 19.42 -5.42 11.15
N LYS A 215 20.11 -5.93 10.12
CA LYS A 215 21.54 -6.29 10.21
C LYS A 215 22.41 -5.07 10.54
N GLN A 216 22.14 -3.92 9.93
CA GLN A 216 22.84 -2.67 10.24
C GLN A 216 22.63 -2.25 11.69
N LEU A 217 21.39 -2.31 12.19
CA LEU A 217 21.06 -1.98 13.58
C LEU A 217 21.74 -2.95 14.57
N GLN A 218 21.83 -4.23 14.23
CA GLN A 218 22.59 -5.21 15.01
C GLN A 218 24.09 -4.90 15.05
N GLN A 219 24.69 -4.53 13.92
CA GLN A 219 26.10 -4.13 13.85
C GLN A 219 26.38 -2.88 14.69
N ARG A 220 25.56 -1.83 14.58
CA ARG A 220 25.69 -0.62 15.44
C ARG A 220 25.57 -0.98 16.93
N SER A 221 24.64 -1.87 17.29
CA SER A 221 24.48 -2.34 18.67
C SER A 221 25.72 -3.07 19.19
N GLN A 222 26.34 -3.93 18.37
CA GLN A 222 27.58 -4.61 18.72
C GLN A 222 28.75 -3.63 18.88
N GLN A 223 28.89 -2.66 17.97
CA GLN A 223 29.91 -1.61 18.04
C GLN A 223 29.77 -0.78 19.32
N HIS A 224 28.56 -0.31 19.65
CA HIS A 224 28.32 0.43 20.89
C HIS A 224 28.62 -0.38 22.16
N ARG A 225 28.38 -1.70 22.15
CA ARG A 225 28.75 -2.59 23.26
C ARG A 225 30.27 -2.71 23.38
N ALA A 226 30.96 -2.94 22.25
CA ALA A 226 32.42 -3.03 22.22
C ALA A 226 33.07 -1.72 22.69
N GLU A 227 32.60 -0.56 22.21
CA GLU A 227 33.07 0.75 22.67
C GLU A 227 32.84 0.96 24.17
N ARG A 228 31.68 0.55 24.69
CA ARG A 228 31.40 0.63 26.13
C ARG A 228 32.35 -0.24 26.93
N GLN A 229 32.58 -1.47 26.50
CA GLN A 229 33.52 -2.39 27.15
C GLN A 229 34.95 -1.83 27.11
N GLN A 230 35.38 -1.29 25.97
CA GLN A 230 36.68 -0.65 25.83
C GLN A 230 36.83 0.54 26.76
N ARG A 231 35.85 1.46 26.82
CA ARG A 231 35.87 2.60 27.75
C ARG A 231 35.92 2.15 29.21
N GLN A 232 35.23 1.07 29.56
CA GLN A 232 35.28 0.49 30.91
C GLN A 232 36.67 -0.09 31.21
N ALA A 233 37.26 -0.84 30.29
CA ALA A 233 38.60 -1.40 30.44
C ALA A 233 39.67 -0.31 30.55
N GLU A 234 39.58 0.74 29.72
CA GLU A 234 40.47 1.91 29.79
C GLU A 234 40.30 2.67 31.11
N GLY A 235 39.05 2.83 31.59
CA GLY A 235 38.75 3.44 32.89
C GLY A 235 39.35 2.67 34.06
N LEU A 236 39.24 1.33 34.05
CA LEU A 236 39.87 0.45 35.03
C LEU A 236 41.39 0.58 35.02
N ARG A 237 42.01 0.51 33.83
CA ARG A 237 43.46 0.66 33.68
C ARG A 237 43.96 2.00 34.24
N ARG A 238 43.24 3.10 33.98
CA ARG A 238 43.60 4.43 34.52
C ARG A 238 43.52 4.48 36.05
N LEU A 239 42.55 3.79 36.64
CA LEU A 239 42.45 3.69 38.10
C LEU A 239 43.58 2.82 38.69
N GLU A 240 43.95 1.72 38.04
CA GLU A 240 45.08 0.88 38.44
C GLU A 240 46.41 1.64 38.36
N GLU A 241 46.66 2.37 37.27
CA GLU A 241 47.84 3.22 37.13
C GLU A 241 47.87 4.34 38.17
N ALA A 242 46.73 4.95 38.50
CA ALA A 242 46.63 5.96 39.56
C ALA A 242 46.91 5.37 40.94
N LEU A 243 46.41 4.15 41.23
CA LEU A 243 46.69 3.43 42.46
C LEU A 243 48.20 3.15 42.60
N GLN A 244 48.83 2.60 41.56
CA GLN A 244 50.27 2.31 41.55
C GLN A 244 51.12 3.56 41.80
N ARG A 245 50.74 4.71 41.22
CA ARG A 245 51.43 5.99 41.48
C ARG A 245 51.33 6.39 42.94
N VAL A 246 50.15 6.31 43.54
CA VAL A 246 49.94 6.63 44.96
C VAL A 246 50.71 5.66 45.86
N GLU A 247 50.69 4.36 45.56
CA GLU A 247 51.45 3.36 46.30
C GLU A 247 52.96 3.59 46.20
N SER A 248 53.48 3.94 45.01
CA SER A 248 54.88 4.29 44.84
C SER A 248 55.29 5.56 45.59
N PHE A 249 54.37 6.52 45.74
CA PHE A 249 54.59 7.72 46.55
C PHE A 249 54.66 7.36 48.04
N ILE A 250 53.70 6.57 48.54
CA ILE A 250 53.67 6.09 49.93
C ILE A 250 54.97 5.33 50.24
N GLN A 251 55.36 4.36 49.40
CA GLN A 251 56.58 3.56 49.59
C GLN A 251 57.87 4.39 49.63
N ARG A 252 57.90 5.58 49.01
CA ARG A 252 59.06 6.48 49.05
C ARG A 252 59.03 7.38 50.29
N VAL A 253 57.89 7.99 50.57
CA VAL A 253 57.75 9.01 51.62
C VAL A 253 57.69 8.40 53.01
N GLU A 254 57.11 7.21 53.17
CA GLU A 254 56.99 6.53 54.47
C GLU A 254 58.37 6.26 55.14
N PRO A 255 59.36 5.63 54.49
CA PRO A 255 60.68 5.45 55.10
C PRO A 255 61.47 6.76 55.25
N GLU A 256 61.27 7.73 54.34
CA GLU A 256 61.89 9.07 54.47
C GLU A 256 61.35 9.82 55.68
N LEU A 257 60.05 9.72 55.95
CA LEU A 257 59.40 10.32 57.11
C LEU A 257 59.90 9.67 58.41
N GLU A 258 59.98 8.34 58.47
CA GLU A 258 60.53 7.61 59.63
C GLU A 258 61.96 8.06 59.96
N LEU A 259 62.80 8.22 58.93
CA LEU A 259 64.18 8.67 59.09
C LEU A 259 64.26 10.15 59.54
N GLN A 260 63.39 11.01 59.02
CA GLN A 260 63.29 12.41 59.46
C GLN A 260 62.76 12.54 60.89
N GLU A 261 61.82 11.68 61.31
CA GLU A 261 61.33 11.63 62.68
C GLU A 261 62.43 11.18 63.66
N GLN A 262 63.28 10.22 63.27
CA GLN A 262 64.47 9.83 64.06
C GLN A 262 65.47 10.99 64.17
N GLN A 263 65.77 11.67 63.06
CA GLN A 263 66.66 12.85 63.06
C GLN A 263 66.12 13.98 63.92
N LEU A 264 64.80 14.20 63.95
CA LEU A 264 64.17 15.20 64.81
C LEU A 264 64.38 14.89 66.30
N GLN A 265 64.36 13.61 66.69
CA GLN A 265 64.62 13.19 68.07
C GLN A 265 66.08 13.42 68.51
N GLU A 266 67.01 13.40 67.55
CA GLU A 266 68.45 13.60 67.77
C GLU A 266 68.91 15.06 67.55
N ALA A 267 68.05 15.91 66.97
CA ALA A 267 68.41 17.26 66.55
C ALA A 267 68.57 18.25 67.72
N HIS A 268 69.58 19.12 67.62
CA HIS A 268 69.74 20.26 68.52
C HIS A 268 68.67 21.35 68.29
N TRP A 269 68.35 22.11 69.34
CA TRP A 269 67.20 23.02 69.39
C TRP A 269 67.09 24.06 68.26
N HIS A 270 68.23 24.44 67.64
CA HIS A 270 68.26 25.40 66.54
C HIS A 270 67.84 24.82 65.18
N GLU A 271 67.98 23.50 64.97
CA GLU A 271 67.64 22.83 63.70
C GLU A 271 66.25 22.19 63.73
N ALA A 272 65.77 21.86 64.94
CA ALA A 272 64.50 21.21 65.22
C ALA A 272 63.29 21.91 64.57
N GLY A 273 63.20 23.24 64.64
CA GLY A 273 62.02 23.96 64.12
C GLY A 273 61.86 23.94 62.59
N SER A 274 62.93 23.69 61.83
CA SER A 274 62.87 23.56 60.37
C SER A 274 62.52 22.13 59.94
N LEU A 275 63.12 21.14 60.62
CA LEU A 275 62.84 19.72 60.47
C LEU A 275 61.40 19.38 60.87
N GLU A 276 60.89 19.96 61.97
CA GLU A 276 59.53 19.73 62.46
C GLU A 276 58.46 20.14 61.43
N LYS A 277 58.67 21.27 60.75
CA LYS A 277 57.78 21.71 59.66
C LYS A 277 57.84 20.78 58.45
N GLN A 278 59.00 20.19 58.16
CA GLN A 278 59.18 19.29 57.03
C GLN A 278 58.57 17.91 57.33
N VAL A 279 58.80 17.38 58.53
CA VAL A 279 58.16 16.16 59.07
C VAL A 279 56.63 16.31 59.03
N GLN A 280 56.09 17.43 59.55
CA GLN A 280 54.64 17.65 59.54
C GLN A 280 54.06 17.68 58.12
N ARG A 281 54.71 18.38 57.17
CA ARG A 281 54.26 18.41 55.77
C ARG A 281 54.28 17.04 55.11
N ASN A 282 55.33 16.26 55.35
CA ASN A 282 55.47 14.91 54.80
C ASN A 282 54.45 13.95 55.43
N ARG A 283 54.14 14.11 56.72
CA ARG A 283 53.10 13.38 57.42
C ARG A 283 51.71 13.69 56.87
N ASP A 284 51.36 14.96 56.72
CA ASP A 284 50.09 15.39 56.12
C ASP A 284 49.95 14.83 54.68
N ALA A 285 51.02 14.90 53.88
CA ALA A 285 51.05 14.35 52.52
C ALA A 285 50.90 12.82 52.47
N LEU A 286 51.48 12.10 53.45
CA LEU A 286 51.36 10.65 53.57
C LEU A 286 49.92 10.25 53.95
N GLU A 287 49.30 10.93 54.92
CA GLU A 287 47.91 10.70 55.31
C GLU A 287 46.95 10.94 54.14
N ASP A 288 47.14 12.03 53.38
CA ASP A 288 46.39 12.31 52.16
C ASP A 288 46.58 11.23 51.09
N ALA A 289 47.81 10.75 50.89
CA ALA A 289 48.11 9.67 49.96
C ALA A 289 47.43 8.35 50.37
N GLN A 290 47.47 8.00 51.67
CA GLN A 290 46.80 6.81 52.19
C GLN A 290 45.28 6.90 52.04
N ARG A 291 44.68 8.07 52.29
CA ARG A 291 43.26 8.31 52.04
C ARG A 291 42.93 8.10 50.56
N ARG A 292 43.71 8.72 49.66
CA ARG A 292 43.50 8.61 48.21
C ARG A 292 43.66 7.17 47.70
N ARG A 293 44.60 6.40 48.27
CA ARG A 293 44.76 4.96 47.99
C ARG A 293 43.48 4.21 48.31
N ARG A 294 42.91 4.39 49.51
CA ARG A 294 41.64 3.74 49.92
C ARG A 294 40.48 4.12 48.99
N GLU A 295 40.38 5.39 48.60
CA GLU A 295 39.34 5.87 47.69
C GLU A 295 39.47 5.25 46.28
N ILE A 296 40.68 5.18 45.73
CA ILE A 296 40.91 4.56 44.40
C ILE A 296 40.66 3.05 44.47
N GLN A 297 41.12 2.38 45.53
CA GLN A 297 40.89 0.95 45.74
C GLN A 297 39.39 0.63 45.80
N ALA A 298 38.61 1.39 46.58
CA ALA A 298 37.16 1.22 46.67
C ALA A 298 36.47 1.41 45.31
N LYS A 299 36.94 2.37 44.48
CA LYS A 299 36.42 2.58 43.12
C LYS A 299 36.77 1.42 42.18
N LEU A 300 37.97 0.83 42.30
CA LEU A 300 38.37 -0.35 41.54
C LEU A 300 37.53 -1.56 41.91
N ASP A 301 37.31 -1.80 43.19
CA ASP A 301 36.52 -2.94 43.67
C ASP A 301 35.07 -2.83 43.23
N ASP A 302 34.45 -1.65 43.33
CA ASP A 302 33.10 -1.38 42.82
C ASP A 302 33.03 -1.55 41.29
N ALA A 303 34.00 -1.02 40.54
CA ALA A 303 34.04 -1.18 39.09
C ALA A 303 34.21 -2.65 38.66
N ARG A 304 35.04 -3.42 39.36
CA ARG A 304 35.22 -4.86 39.13
C ARG A 304 33.96 -5.66 39.46
N GLN A 305 33.31 -5.37 40.59
CA GLN A 305 32.03 -6.00 40.97
C GLN A 305 30.92 -5.72 39.96
N ARG A 306 30.88 -4.52 39.38
CA ARG A 306 29.93 -4.19 38.31
C ARG A 306 30.22 -4.90 37.00
N SER A 307 31.50 -5.19 36.72
CA SER A 307 31.91 -5.92 35.51
C SER A 307 31.68 -7.43 35.60
N SER A 308 31.59 -7.99 36.82
CA SER A 308 31.36 -9.41 37.06
C SER A 308 29.88 -9.80 37.17
N ARG A 309 28.96 -8.83 37.10
CA ARG A 309 27.49 -9.03 37.11
C ARG A 309 26.94 -8.92 35.70
#